data_AF-A0A7W4IZE8-F1
#
_entry.id   AF-A0A7W4IZE8-F1
#
_cell.length_a   1.000
_cell.length_b   1.000
_cell.length_c   1.000
_cell.angle_alpha   90.00
_cell.angle_beta   90.00
_cell.angle_gamma   90.00
#
_symmetry.space_group_name_H-M   'P 1'
#
loop_
_entity.id
_entity.type
_entity.pdbx_description
1 polymer ?
#
loop_
_entity_poly.entity_id
_entity_poly.type
_entity_poly.pdbx_seq_one_letter_code
_entity_poly.pdbx_strand_id
1 'polypeptide(L)'
;MTTLSGADARDADLAAQYEAYPYPERDPRDEAKRLLIGSPSHLREIDYWVFGARRPEAAPLRALVAGCGTGDGAIMLATHLARAGRAGEVVCVDRSAHALGIARARAAARGLGNIRFVQGSLTALGELDLGAFDYIDCCGVLHHLPDPLAALRGLVGLLAPGGGMGLMVYALYGRTGVYMVQEALEILAPHDQKPAERLGTAKRVMAALPATAWLRQNGNFGDHLTGGDAGLYDLLLNPRDRAYTIAAFLDLLDAAGLEPTCLMEPARYDPALFLPNPRLRARVAELGWRERAVVAEALTGNMATHVAYVVRKGARVAPPDCGDEDAVPVMREIPGAELARQISPDGILPFAFGTLTVPVPVPPQMRTILPLVDGARSVGALAGLMAGRGMERARFLKVWREGFTVLESLNRLLLRAAA
;
A
#
# COMPACT_ATOMS: atom_id res chain seq x y z
N MET A 1 42.92 -10.12 -3.06
CA MET A 1 42.89 -9.65 -1.66
C MET A 1 41.83 -8.57 -1.57
N THR A 2 40.61 -9.00 -1.31
CA THR A 2 39.42 -8.15 -1.28
C THR A 2 39.32 -7.57 0.12
N THR A 3 39.53 -6.25 0.24
CA THR A 3 39.32 -5.52 1.49
C THR A 3 37.87 -5.71 1.93
N LEU A 4 37.68 -6.29 3.11
CA LEU A 4 36.42 -6.28 3.86
C LEU A 4 35.86 -4.85 3.84
N SER A 5 34.65 -4.69 3.32
CA SER A 5 33.95 -3.43 3.20
C SER A 5 33.84 -2.75 4.56
N GLY A 6 34.30 -1.49 4.66
CA GLY A 6 34.03 -0.66 5.83
C GLY A 6 32.53 -0.61 6.11
N ALA A 7 32.16 -0.61 7.40
CA ALA A 7 30.77 -0.53 7.83
C ALA A 7 30.08 0.69 7.17
N ASP A 8 28.90 0.48 6.62
CA ASP A 8 28.08 1.53 6.01
C ASP A 8 27.56 2.49 7.09
N ALA A 9 28.26 3.62 7.27
CA ALA A 9 27.94 4.61 8.30
C ALA A 9 26.48 5.10 8.24
N ARG A 10 25.93 5.28 7.02
CA ARG A 10 24.53 5.70 6.84
C ARG A 10 23.53 4.63 7.30
N ASP A 11 23.87 3.34 7.22
CA ASP A 11 23.02 2.26 7.74
C ASP A 11 23.03 2.22 9.28
N ALA A 12 24.18 2.52 9.90
CA ALA A 12 24.28 2.68 11.35
C ALA A 12 23.49 3.90 11.83
N ASP A 13 23.58 5.03 11.13
CA ASP A 13 22.80 6.25 11.43
C ASP A 13 21.29 5.99 11.32
N LEU A 14 20.87 5.22 10.30
CA LEU A 14 19.47 4.84 10.12
C LEU A 14 18.97 3.97 11.29
N ALA A 15 19.78 3.02 11.75
CA ALA A 15 19.46 2.22 12.92
C ALA A 15 19.33 3.09 14.18
N ALA A 16 20.27 4.03 14.39
CA ALA A 16 20.22 4.95 15.51
C ALA A 16 18.98 5.87 15.47
N GLN A 17 18.57 6.33 14.29
CA GLN A 17 17.35 7.09 14.10
C GLN A 17 16.12 6.32 14.60
N TYR A 18 15.89 5.10 14.11
CA TYR A 18 14.67 4.36 14.45
C TYR A 18 14.65 3.84 15.89
N GLU A 19 15.79 3.77 16.57
CA GLU A 19 15.85 3.51 18.00
C GLU A 19 15.48 4.78 18.81
N ALA A 20 15.97 5.95 18.40
CA ALA A 20 15.68 7.23 19.04
C ALA A 20 14.24 7.72 18.77
N TYR A 21 13.75 7.52 17.55
CA TYR A 21 12.46 7.98 17.06
C TYR A 21 11.77 6.82 16.31
N PRO A 22 11.14 5.88 17.03
CA PRO A 22 10.45 4.75 16.40
C PRO A 22 9.31 5.28 15.53
N TYR A 23 9.28 4.82 14.27
CA TYR A 23 8.34 5.30 13.26
C TYR A 23 7.53 4.14 12.67
N PRO A 24 6.24 4.35 12.33
CA PRO A 24 5.44 5.52 12.69
C PRO A 24 5.26 5.68 14.20
N GLU A 25 5.13 6.90 14.71
CA GLU A 25 4.83 7.11 16.14
C GLU A 25 3.45 6.56 16.49
N ARG A 26 3.36 5.66 17.47
CA ARG A 26 2.12 4.98 17.85
C ARG A 26 1.97 4.87 19.35
N ASP A 27 0.76 5.16 19.82
CA ASP A 27 0.32 4.89 21.18
C ASP A 27 -0.48 3.57 21.22
N PRO A 28 0.00 2.53 21.92
CA PRO A 28 -0.72 1.27 22.06
C PRO A 28 -2.15 1.41 22.62
N ARG A 29 -2.47 2.48 23.35
CA ARG A 29 -3.80 2.72 23.91
C ARG A 29 -4.85 3.06 22.84
N ASP A 30 -4.44 3.58 21.70
CA ASP A 30 -5.35 3.90 20.59
C ASP A 30 -5.95 2.65 19.94
N GLU A 31 -5.36 1.49 20.22
CA GLU A 31 -5.86 0.20 19.74
C GLU A 31 -7.23 -0.14 20.32
N ALA A 32 -7.59 0.37 21.50
CA ALA A 32 -8.95 0.22 22.02
C ALA A 32 -10.01 1.01 21.21
N LYS A 33 -9.59 1.98 20.39
CA LYS A 33 -10.48 2.93 19.71
C LYS A 33 -10.59 2.69 18.20
N ARG A 34 -9.48 2.36 17.55
CA ARG A 34 -9.44 2.22 16.09
C ARG A 34 -8.44 1.19 15.62
N LEU A 35 -8.66 0.70 14.41
CA LEU A 35 -7.66 0.00 13.61
C LEU A 35 -7.18 0.89 12.48
N LEU A 36 -5.86 1.01 12.34
CA LEU A 36 -5.25 1.63 11.18
C LEU A 36 -5.35 0.65 10.02
N ILE A 37 -6.00 1.09 8.94
CA ILE A 37 -6.28 0.27 7.77
C ILE A 37 -5.66 0.94 6.56
N GLY A 38 -4.93 0.17 5.76
CA GLY A 38 -4.20 0.65 4.59
C GLY A 38 -3.84 -0.48 3.66
N SER A 39 -3.08 -0.15 2.63
CA SER A 39 -2.45 -1.12 1.73
C SER A 39 -0.94 -1.11 1.99
N PRO A 40 -0.23 -2.25 1.86
CA PRO A 40 -0.70 -3.48 1.21
C PRO A 40 -1.04 -4.64 2.17
N SER A 41 -1.23 -4.43 3.47
CA SER A 41 -1.46 -5.57 4.40
C SER A 41 -2.93 -5.98 4.55
N HIS A 42 -3.83 -5.50 3.68
CA HIS A 42 -5.26 -5.74 3.80
C HIS A 42 -5.63 -7.14 3.30
N LEU A 43 -6.17 -8.00 4.18
CA LEU A 43 -6.46 -9.41 3.84
C LEU A 43 -7.25 -9.61 2.53
N ARG A 44 -8.33 -8.86 2.30
CA ARG A 44 -9.11 -8.98 1.04
C ARG A 44 -8.32 -8.59 -0.20
N GLU A 45 -7.39 -7.64 -0.07
CA GLU A 45 -6.54 -7.23 -1.18
C GLU A 45 -5.47 -8.28 -1.45
N ILE A 46 -4.92 -8.90 -0.40
CA ILE A 46 -3.99 -10.03 -0.53
C ILE A 46 -4.71 -11.18 -1.25
N ASP A 47 -5.89 -11.57 -0.76
CA ASP A 47 -6.69 -12.64 -1.38
C ASP A 47 -7.00 -12.36 -2.85
N TYR A 48 -7.35 -11.11 -3.19
CA TYR A 48 -7.71 -10.74 -4.54
C TYR A 48 -6.51 -10.49 -5.45
N TRP A 49 -5.63 -9.55 -5.10
CA TRP A 49 -4.55 -9.08 -5.95
C TRP A 49 -3.34 -10.02 -5.96
N VAL A 50 -3.07 -10.78 -4.89
CA VAL A 50 -1.98 -11.76 -4.90
C VAL A 50 -2.49 -13.11 -5.37
N PHE A 51 -3.58 -13.61 -4.75
CA PHE A 51 -4.06 -14.96 -4.99
C PHE A 51 -5.18 -15.08 -6.01
N GLY A 52 -5.56 -13.97 -6.67
CA GLY A 52 -6.59 -13.96 -7.70
C GLY A 52 -7.96 -14.41 -7.18
N ALA A 53 -8.27 -14.22 -5.90
CA ALA A 53 -9.45 -14.80 -5.25
C ALA A 53 -9.61 -16.32 -5.51
N ARG A 54 -8.49 -17.06 -5.62
CA ARG A 54 -8.51 -18.52 -5.83
C ARG A 54 -7.97 -19.31 -4.66
N ARG A 55 -7.30 -18.65 -3.71
CA ARG A 55 -6.81 -19.30 -2.50
C ARG A 55 -7.99 -19.54 -1.55
N PRO A 56 -8.27 -20.80 -1.14
CA PRO A 56 -9.39 -21.09 -0.26
C PRO A 56 -9.33 -20.27 1.02
N GLU A 57 -10.47 -19.77 1.49
CA GLU A 57 -10.47 -18.86 2.63
C GLU A 57 -10.08 -19.52 3.94
N ALA A 58 -10.30 -20.83 4.06
CA ALA A 58 -9.88 -21.60 5.21
C ALA A 58 -8.38 -21.92 5.20
N ALA A 59 -7.67 -21.72 4.08
CA ALA A 59 -6.27 -22.06 3.96
C ALA A 59 -5.43 -21.17 4.91
N PRO A 60 -4.59 -21.75 5.79
CA PRO A 60 -3.81 -20.96 6.75
C PRO A 60 -2.90 -19.97 6.04
N LEU A 61 -2.80 -18.71 6.47
CA LEU A 61 -1.92 -17.71 5.84
C LEU A 61 -0.70 -17.44 6.72
N ARG A 62 0.51 -17.71 6.21
CA ARG A 62 1.75 -17.29 6.86
C ARG A 62 2.32 -16.08 6.16
N ALA A 63 2.39 -14.96 6.88
CA ALA A 63 2.83 -13.69 6.33
C ALA A 63 4.09 -13.16 7.03
N LEU A 64 4.98 -12.52 6.27
CA LEU A 64 6.09 -11.72 6.79
C LEU A 64 5.76 -10.23 6.63
N VAL A 65 5.96 -9.43 7.66
CA VAL A 65 6.03 -7.97 7.57
C VAL A 65 7.49 -7.57 7.79
N ALA A 66 8.18 -7.30 6.68
CA ALA A 66 9.60 -7.01 6.61
C ALA A 66 9.84 -5.51 6.83
N GLY A 67 10.54 -5.16 7.92
CA GLY A 67 10.66 -3.78 8.40
C GLY A 67 9.34 -3.30 9.00
N CYS A 68 8.81 -4.04 9.98
CA CYS A 68 7.46 -3.81 10.49
C CYS A 68 7.30 -2.50 11.29
N GLY A 69 8.40 -1.83 11.67
CA GLY A 69 8.39 -0.66 12.51
C GLY A 69 7.56 -0.87 13.76
N THR A 70 6.70 0.10 14.08
CA THR A 70 5.77 0.01 15.21
C THR A 70 4.52 -0.85 14.93
N GLY A 71 4.46 -1.55 13.79
CA GLY A 71 3.55 -2.68 13.58
C GLY A 71 2.25 -2.39 12.80
N ASP A 72 2.11 -1.27 12.08
CA ASP A 72 0.84 -0.93 11.41
C ASP A 72 0.29 -2.06 10.51
N GLY A 73 1.10 -2.52 9.56
CA GLY A 73 0.69 -3.60 8.65
C GLY A 73 0.48 -4.94 9.35
N ALA A 74 1.34 -5.26 10.31
CA ALA A 74 1.26 -6.50 11.07
C ALA A 74 0.03 -6.59 11.95
N ILE A 75 -0.28 -5.52 12.69
CA ILE A 75 -1.45 -5.43 13.56
C ILE A 75 -2.73 -5.51 12.72
N MET A 76 -2.78 -4.83 11.57
CA MET A 76 -3.91 -4.93 10.65
C MET A 76 -4.12 -6.35 10.14
N LEU A 77 -3.09 -6.95 9.54
CA LEU A 77 -3.21 -8.28 8.95
C LEU A 77 -3.56 -9.35 10.01
N ALA A 78 -2.89 -9.34 11.15
CA ALA A 78 -3.17 -10.25 12.25
C ALA A 78 -4.59 -10.10 12.80
N THR A 79 -5.08 -8.87 12.91
CA THR A 79 -6.48 -8.60 13.30
C THR A 79 -7.46 -9.13 12.25
N HIS A 80 -7.17 -8.97 10.97
CA HIS A 80 -8.03 -9.47 9.89
C HIS A 80 -8.08 -11.00 9.88
N LEU A 81 -6.94 -11.67 10.05
CA LEU A 81 -6.88 -13.13 10.17
C LEU A 81 -7.72 -13.62 11.37
N ALA A 82 -7.56 -13.00 12.54
CA ALA A 82 -8.31 -13.34 13.75
C ALA A 82 -9.83 -13.13 13.57
N ARG A 83 -10.25 -11.98 13.00
CA ARG A 83 -11.67 -11.68 12.73
C ARG A 83 -12.30 -12.63 11.71
N ALA A 84 -11.52 -13.06 10.73
CA ALA A 84 -11.98 -14.02 9.72
C ALA A 84 -11.96 -15.48 10.23
N GLY A 85 -11.41 -15.74 11.42
CA GLY A 85 -11.17 -17.11 11.90
C GLY A 85 -10.19 -17.90 11.04
N ARG A 86 -9.37 -17.21 10.22
CA ARG A 86 -8.38 -17.87 9.35
C ARG A 86 -7.13 -18.19 10.17
N ALA A 87 -6.77 -19.47 10.20
CA ALA A 87 -5.51 -19.91 10.81
C ALA A 87 -4.31 -19.22 10.15
N GLY A 88 -3.23 -18.99 10.89
CA GLY A 88 -2.06 -18.32 10.32
C GLY A 88 -1.17 -17.65 11.35
N GLU A 89 -0.06 -17.13 10.86
CA GLU A 89 0.94 -16.41 11.65
C GLU A 89 1.41 -15.19 10.86
N VAL A 90 1.51 -14.05 11.54
CA VAL A 90 2.21 -12.87 11.04
C VAL A 90 3.57 -12.77 11.72
N VAL A 91 4.64 -12.88 10.95
CA VAL A 91 6.01 -12.68 11.42
C VAL A 91 6.41 -11.23 11.18
N CYS A 92 6.76 -10.52 12.24
CA CYS A 92 7.25 -9.15 12.23
C CYS A 92 8.78 -9.16 12.33
N VAL A 93 9.48 -8.60 11.35
CA VAL A 93 10.92 -8.40 11.41
C VAL A 93 11.23 -6.91 11.41
N ASP A 94 11.99 -6.45 12.40
CA ASP A 94 12.54 -5.09 12.41
C ASP A 94 13.89 -5.06 13.13
N ARG A 95 14.73 -4.07 12.81
CA ARG A 95 16.03 -3.90 13.49
C ARG A 95 15.90 -3.17 14.83
N SER A 96 14.90 -2.29 14.96
CA SER A 96 14.67 -1.45 16.14
C SER A 96 13.99 -2.26 17.25
N ALA A 97 14.70 -2.42 18.37
CA ALA A 97 14.14 -3.10 19.53
C ALA A 97 13.00 -2.26 20.14
N HIS A 98 13.15 -0.94 20.12
CA HIS A 98 12.14 0.00 20.58
C HIS A 98 10.84 -0.11 19.76
N ALA A 99 10.94 -0.09 18.43
CA ALA A 99 9.77 -0.21 17.55
C ALA A 99 9.04 -1.55 17.75
N LEU A 100 9.80 -2.65 17.88
CA LEU A 100 9.23 -3.97 18.20
C LEU A 100 8.56 -3.99 19.58
N GLY A 101 9.09 -3.26 20.57
CA GLY A 101 8.46 -3.09 21.88
C GLY A 101 7.07 -2.46 21.76
N ILE A 102 6.93 -1.39 20.98
CA ILE A 102 5.65 -0.73 20.70
C ILE A 102 4.71 -1.69 19.95
N ALA A 103 5.20 -2.38 18.93
CA ALA A 103 4.39 -3.33 18.15
C ALA A 103 3.86 -4.48 19.01
N ARG A 104 4.66 -5.01 19.95
CA ARG A 104 4.22 -6.01 20.95
C ARG A 104 3.14 -5.46 21.87
N ALA A 105 3.30 -4.24 22.37
CA ALA A 105 2.30 -3.60 23.23
C ALA A 105 0.97 -3.39 22.50
N ARG A 106 1.00 -3.02 21.22
CA ARG A 106 -0.17 -2.89 20.35
C ARG A 106 -0.87 -4.23 20.12
N ALA A 107 -0.10 -5.29 19.86
CA ALA A 107 -0.63 -6.65 19.71
C ALA A 107 -1.31 -7.13 21.00
N ALA A 108 -0.68 -6.90 22.15
CA ALA A 108 -1.23 -7.22 23.46
C ALA A 108 -2.53 -6.45 23.75
N ALA A 109 -2.60 -5.15 23.42
CA ALA A 109 -3.80 -4.34 23.58
C ALA A 109 -5.01 -4.84 22.77
N ARG A 110 -4.76 -5.61 21.69
CA ARG A 110 -5.79 -6.28 20.87
C ARG A 110 -6.02 -7.75 21.22
N GLY A 111 -5.23 -8.33 22.12
CA GLY A 111 -5.27 -9.76 22.41
C GLY A 111 -4.82 -10.65 21.23
N LEU A 112 -3.92 -10.17 20.37
CA LEU A 112 -3.44 -10.92 19.20
C LEU A 112 -2.35 -11.92 19.61
N GLY A 113 -2.67 -13.21 19.52
CA GLY A 113 -1.72 -14.31 19.76
C GLY A 113 -1.06 -14.88 18.49
N ASN A 114 -1.45 -14.38 17.31
CA ASN A 114 -1.01 -14.87 16.00
C ASN A 114 0.13 -14.04 15.38
N ILE A 115 0.95 -13.40 16.23
CA ILE A 115 2.10 -12.59 15.78
C ILE A 115 3.38 -13.07 16.45
N ARG A 116 4.42 -13.31 15.63
CA ARG A 116 5.79 -13.57 16.08
C ARG A 116 6.68 -12.38 15.75
N PHE A 117 7.46 -11.90 16.72
CA PHE A 117 8.34 -10.75 16.54
C PHE A 117 9.80 -11.16 16.58
N VAL A 118 10.56 -10.75 15.57
CA VAL A 118 11.96 -11.08 15.37
C VAL A 118 12.74 -9.78 15.22
N GLN A 119 13.77 -9.60 16.06
CA GLN A 119 14.71 -8.52 15.84
C GLN A 119 15.76 -8.97 14.81
N GLY A 120 15.91 -8.22 13.72
CA GLY A 120 16.82 -8.57 12.65
C GLY A 120 16.90 -7.54 11.54
N SER A 121 17.96 -7.60 10.74
CA SER A 121 18.13 -6.71 9.59
C SER A 121 17.67 -7.38 8.29
N LEU A 122 17.01 -6.61 7.43
CA LEU A 122 16.66 -7.07 6.08
C LEU A 122 17.88 -7.23 5.15
N THR A 123 19.03 -6.68 5.52
CA THR A 123 20.30 -6.91 4.82
C THR A 123 20.93 -8.28 5.15
N ALA A 124 20.42 -8.96 6.18
CA ALA A 124 20.91 -10.24 6.68
C ALA A 124 19.79 -11.28 6.81
N LEU A 125 18.77 -11.24 5.93
CA LEU A 125 17.61 -12.15 5.98
C LEU A 125 17.97 -13.64 6.00
N GLY A 126 19.07 -14.03 5.34
CA GLY A 126 19.54 -15.42 5.31
C GLY A 126 19.98 -15.96 6.67
N GLU A 127 20.26 -15.09 7.64
CA GLU A 127 20.70 -15.47 8.99
C GLU A 127 19.52 -15.67 9.96
N LEU A 128 18.31 -15.26 9.59
CA LEU A 128 17.15 -15.21 10.49
C LEU A 128 16.31 -16.50 10.52
N ASP A 129 16.66 -17.51 9.70
CA ASP A 129 15.97 -18.80 9.56
C ASP A 129 14.42 -18.71 9.60
N LEU A 130 13.87 -17.84 8.73
CA LEU A 130 12.45 -17.48 8.79
C LEU A 130 11.54 -18.49 8.08
N GLY A 131 12.09 -19.37 7.24
CA GLY A 131 11.33 -20.22 6.33
C GLY A 131 10.61 -19.43 5.22
N ALA A 132 9.63 -20.06 4.59
CA ALA A 132 8.88 -19.48 3.47
C ALA A 132 7.53 -18.85 3.89
N PHE A 133 7.05 -17.88 3.12
CA PHE A 133 5.83 -17.12 3.38
C PHE A 133 4.89 -17.13 2.18
N ASP A 134 3.59 -17.29 2.43
CA ASP A 134 2.53 -17.11 1.42
C ASP A 134 2.48 -15.65 0.95
N TYR A 135 2.71 -14.72 1.88
CA TYR A 135 2.63 -13.28 1.64
C TYR A 135 3.75 -12.53 2.36
N ILE A 136 4.35 -11.55 1.70
CA ILE A 136 5.32 -10.64 2.32
C ILE A 136 4.86 -9.19 2.13
N ASP A 137 4.68 -8.47 3.23
CA ASP A 137 4.54 -7.01 3.23
C ASP A 137 5.92 -6.37 3.44
N CYS A 138 6.32 -5.48 2.54
CA CYS A 138 7.51 -4.64 2.67
C CYS A 138 7.15 -3.19 2.32
N CYS A 139 6.36 -2.58 3.21
CA CYS A 139 5.84 -1.23 3.08
C CYS A 139 6.73 -0.19 3.81
N GLY A 140 7.30 0.78 3.09
CA GLY A 140 8.03 1.90 3.74
C GLY A 140 9.49 1.59 4.04
N VAL A 141 10.11 0.65 3.32
CA VAL A 141 11.40 0.08 3.74
C VAL A 141 12.46 0.10 2.65
N LEU A 142 12.14 -0.40 1.44
CA LEU A 142 13.15 -0.62 0.39
C LEU A 142 13.98 0.62 0.06
N HIS A 143 13.38 1.81 0.10
CA HIS A 143 14.06 3.07 -0.18
C HIS A 143 15.11 3.45 0.86
N HIS A 144 15.00 2.93 2.09
CA HIS A 144 15.95 3.17 3.16
C HIS A 144 17.12 2.17 3.18
N LEU A 145 17.12 1.16 2.30
CA LEU A 145 18.16 0.14 2.29
C LEU A 145 19.36 0.55 1.41
N PRO A 146 20.58 0.10 1.75
CA PRO A 146 21.77 0.39 0.94
C PRO A 146 21.63 -0.15 -0.49
N ASP A 147 21.22 -1.42 -0.60
CA ASP A 147 20.94 -2.10 -1.86
C ASP A 147 19.49 -2.62 -1.87
N PRO A 148 18.53 -1.83 -2.38
CA PRO A 148 17.12 -2.21 -2.45
C PRO A 148 16.88 -3.45 -3.32
N LEU A 149 17.68 -3.65 -4.37
CA LEU A 149 17.52 -4.79 -5.28
C LEU A 149 17.98 -6.10 -4.61
N ALA A 150 19.13 -6.08 -3.93
CA ALA A 150 19.60 -7.24 -3.17
C ALA A 150 18.62 -7.61 -2.04
N ALA A 151 18.12 -6.61 -1.30
CA ALA A 151 17.11 -6.84 -0.27
C ALA A 151 15.81 -7.43 -0.85
N LEU A 152 15.31 -6.86 -1.95
CA LEU A 152 14.11 -7.36 -2.62
C LEU A 152 14.32 -8.81 -3.13
N ARG A 153 15.49 -9.13 -3.69
CA ARG A 153 15.84 -10.52 -4.07
C ARG A 153 15.89 -11.47 -2.87
N GLY A 154 16.38 -11.00 -1.72
CA GLY A 154 16.33 -11.73 -0.46
C GLY A 154 14.89 -12.06 -0.05
N LEU A 155 13.99 -11.08 -0.09
CA LEU A 155 12.56 -11.27 0.19
C LEU A 155 11.91 -12.24 -0.82
N VAL A 156 12.24 -12.11 -2.11
CA VAL A 156 11.82 -13.07 -3.14
C VAL A 156 12.27 -14.50 -2.80
N GLY A 157 13.46 -14.67 -2.22
CA GLY A 157 13.94 -15.99 -1.75
C GLY A 157 13.07 -16.60 -0.65
N LEU A 158 12.36 -15.79 0.13
CA LEU A 158 11.48 -16.23 1.22
C LEU A 158 10.02 -16.46 0.77
N LEU A 159 9.67 -16.21 -0.49
CA LEU A 159 8.33 -16.50 -0.99
C LEU A 159 8.12 -17.99 -1.21
N ALA A 160 7.06 -18.52 -0.58
CA ALA A 160 6.54 -19.85 -0.87
C ALA A 160 6.09 -19.95 -2.35
N PRO A 161 6.03 -21.15 -2.94
CA PRO A 161 5.43 -21.35 -4.24
C PRO A 161 4.00 -20.78 -4.31
N GLY A 162 3.71 -19.96 -5.32
CA GLY A 162 2.41 -19.27 -5.45
C GLY A 162 2.20 -18.08 -4.51
N GLY A 163 3.20 -17.74 -3.67
CA GLY A 163 3.16 -16.56 -2.82
C GLY A 163 3.43 -15.26 -3.58
N GLY A 164 3.10 -14.13 -2.94
CA GLY A 164 3.38 -12.80 -3.48
C GLY A 164 3.65 -11.76 -2.41
N MET A 165 3.82 -10.51 -2.82
CA MET A 165 4.22 -9.43 -1.93
C MET A 165 3.39 -8.18 -2.11
N GLY A 166 3.26 -7.42 -1.04
CA GLY A 166 2.87 -6.02 -1.06
C GLY A 166 4.09 -5.14 -0.83
N LEU A 167 4.32 -4.17 -1.70
CA LEU A 167 5.46 -3.26 -1.62
C LEU A 167 4.97 -1.82 -1.56
N MET A 168 5.67 -0.98 -0.79
CA MET A 168 5.51 0.47 -0.86
C MET A 168 6.88 1.16 -0.92
N VAL A 169 7.02 2.05 -1.90
CA VAL A 169 8.16 2.96 -2.01
C VAL A 169 7.70 4.42 -2.11
N TYR A 170 8.57 5.34 -1.71
CA TYR A 170 8.36 6.75 -1.95
C TYR A 170 8.35 7.08 -3.44
N ALA A 171 7.34 7.84 -3.87
CA ALA A 171 7.16 8.28 -5.24
C ALA A 171 7.75 9.68 -5.42
N LEU A 172 8.53 9.87 -6.47
CA LEU A 172 9.41 11.03 -6.63
C LEU A 172 8.63 12.34 -6.76
N TYR A 173 7.64 12.37 -7.65
CA TYR A 173 6.96 13.63 -7.99
C TYR A 173 6.02 14.11 -6.88
N GLY A 174 5.27 13.21 -6.23
CA GLY A 174 4.41 13.63 -5.12
C GLY A 174 5.17 14.11 -3.89
N ARG A 175 6.47 13.78 -3.78
CA ARG A 175 7.38 14.24 -2.71
C ARG A 175 8.17 15.51 -3.06
N THR A 176 7.79 16.21 -4.13
CA THR A 176 8.44 17.47 -4.52
C THR A 176 8.60 18.43 -3.33
N GLY A 177 9.83 18.91 -3.14
CA GLY A 177 10.18 19.81 -2.03
C GLY A 177 10.85 19.14 -0.84
N VAL A 178 10.64 17.84 -0.60
CA VAL A 178 11.30 17.10 0.50
C VAL A 178 12.82 17.13 0.32
N TYR A 179 13.29 16.73 -0.85
CA TYR A 179 14.71 16.53 -1.14
C TYR A 179 15.54 17.82 -1.09
N MET A 180 14.98 18.96 -1.50
CA MET A 180 15.66 20.25 -1.39
C MET A 180 15.85 20.67 0.07
N VAL A 181 14.91 20.32 0.95
CA VAL A 181 15.02 20.61 2.38
C VAL A 181 15.95 19.61 3.05
N GLN A 182 15.93 18.33 2.66
CA GLN A 182 16.92 17.34 3.11
C GLN A 182 18.35 17.77 2.74
N GLU A 183 18.61 18.22 1.51
CA GLU A 183 19.93 18.70 1.07
C GLU A 183 20.43 19.87 1.95
N ALA A 184 19.56 20.83 2.25
CA ALA A 184 19.90 21.92 3.16
C ALA A 184 20.18 21.41 4.60
N LEU A 185 19.42 20.44 5.07
CA LEU A 185 19.58 19.87 6.41
C LEU A 185 20.78 18.92 6.53
N GLU A 186 21.24 18.28 5.45
CA GLU A 186 22.49 17.53 5.46
C GLU A 186 23.68 18.45 5.82
N ILE A 187 23.63 19.73 5.40
CA ILE A 187 24.65 20.74 5.72
C ILE A 187 24.44 21.35 7.10
N LEU A 188 23.19 21.71 7.45
CA LEU A 188 22.87 22.43 8.69
C LEU A 188 22.81 21.51 9.93
N ALA A 189 22.54 20.22 9.72
CA ALA A 189 22.36 19.19 10.73
C ALA A 189 23.10 17.89 10.32
N PRO A 190 24.44 17.93 10.25
CA PRO A 190 25.25 16.80 9.78
C PRO A 190 25.07 15.53 10.63
N HIS A 191 25.37 14.38 10.03
CA HIS A 191 25.13 13.06 10.61
C HIS A 191 25.95 12.74 11.86
N ASP A 192 27.07 13.43 12.07
CA ASP A 192 27.91 13.29 13.27
C ASP A 192 27.29 13.91 14.53
N GLN A 193 26.23 14.73 14.38
CA GLN A 193 25.46 15.28 15.48
C GLN A 193 24.45 14.27 16.04
N LYS A 194 24.15 14.42 17.33
CA LYS A 194 23.13 13.59 17.98
C LYS A 194 21.76 13.80 17.34
N PRO A 195 20.89 12.77 17.29
CA PRO A 195 19.55 12.90 16.69
C PRO A 195 18.74 14.08 17.23
N ALA A 196 18.74 14.32 18.55
CA ALA A 196 18.01 15.44 19.14
C ALA A 196 18.49 16.82 18.67
N GLU A 197 19.80 16.98 18.42
CA GLU A 197 20.38 18.24 17.94
C GLU A 197 19.98 18.48 16.48
N ARG A 198 20.08 17.44 15.64
CA ARG A 198 19.63 17.47 14.24
C ARG A 198 18.16 17.84 14.13
N LEU A 199 17.32 17.22 14.97
CA LEU A 199 15.89 17.50 15.06
C LEU A 199 15.62 18.95 15.47
N GLY A 200 16.36 19.48 16.45
CA GLY A 200 16.25 20.88 16.86
C GLY A 200 16.55 21.85 15.72
N THR A 201 17.55 21.54 14.89
CA THR A 201 17.85 22.33 13.69
C THR A 201 16.76 22.21 12.64
N ALA A 202 16.26 21.01 12.34
CA ALA A 202 15.15 20.82 11.41
C ALA A 202 13.90 21.62 11.83
N LYS A 203 13.54 21.61 13.11
CA LYS A 203 12.44 22.42 13.65
C LYS A 203 12.63 23.92 13.40
N ARG A 204 13.83 24.44 13.65
CA ARG A 204 14.16 25.87 13.39
C ARG A 204 14.08 26.20 11.90
N VAL A 205 14.59 25.32 11.04
CA VAL A 205 14.49 25.47 9.58
C VAL A 205 13.03 25.49 9.14
N MET A 206 12.21 24.54 9.59
CA MET A 206 10.79 24.48 9.23
C MET A 206 10.01 25.71 9.67
N ALA A 207 10.28 26.22 10.87
CA ALA A 207 9.69 27.45 11.39
C ALA A 207 10.02 28.67 10.50
N ALA A 208 11.28 28.77 10.05
CA ALA A 208 11.78 29.87 9.23
C ALA A 208 11.70 29.63 7.71
N LEU A 209 11.19 28.47 7.27
CA LEU A 209 11.24 28.05 5.86
C LEU A 209 10.55 29.10 4.97
N PRO A 210 11.12 29.54 3.84
CA PRO A 210 10.46 30.54 3.00
C PRO A 210 9.13 30.03 2.42
N ALA A 211 8.17 30.93 2.18
CA ALA A 211 6.90 30.59 1.53
C ALA A 211 7.08 30.04 0.11
N THR A 212 8.19 30.38 -0.54
CA THR A 212 8.58 29.88 -1.88
C THR A 212 9.14 28.45 -1.86
N ALA A 213 9.41 27.86 -0.69
CA ALA A 213 9.88 26.49 -0.61
C ALA A 213 8.80 25.52 -1.12
N TRP A 214 9.17 24.67 -2.09
CA TRP A 214 8.27 23.67 -2.68
C TRP A 214 7.58 22.79 -1.63
N LEU A 215 8.27 22.46 -0.54
CA LEU A 215 7.70 21.67 0.56
C LEU A 215 6.46 22.35 1.18
N ARG A 216 6.45 23.68 1.30
CA ARG A 216 5.28 24.42 1.83
C ARG A 216 4.11 24.45 0.87
N GLN A 217 4.36 24.25 -0.42
CA GLN A 217 3.33 24.21 -1.46
C GLN A 217 2.80 22.80 -1.71
N ASN A 218 3.40 21.79 -1.08
CA ASN A 218 3.05 20.40 -1.28
C ASN A 218 2.06 19.92 -0.22
N GLY A 219 0.83 19.60 -0.65
CA GLY A 219 -0.23 19.08 0.23
C GLY A 219 -0.39 17.55 0.23
N ASN A 220 0.52 16.81 -0.42
CA ASN A 220 0.32 15.37 -0.67
C ASN A 220 0.61 14.47 0.54
N PHE A 221 1.30 14.98 1.56
CA PHE A 221 1.68 14.25 2.76
C PHE A 221 1.76 15.22 3.96
N GLY A 222 1.67 14.70 5.17
CA GLY A 222 1.53 15.51 6.39
C GLY A 222 2.43 15.10 7.55
N ASP A 223 3.39 14.20 7.35
CA ASP A 223 4.16 13.58 8.44
C ASP A 223 4.92 14.60 9.30
N HIS A 224 5.44 15.67 8.69
CA HIS A 224 6.10 16.78 9.40
C HIS A 224 5.13 17.70 10.16
N LEU A 225 3.83 17.58 9.93
CA LEU A 225 2.77 18.39 10.57
C LEU A 225 2.07 17.62 11.68
N THR A 226 1.76 16.34 11.44
CA THR A 226 0.91 15.52 12.33
C THR A 226 1.61 14.28 12.86
N GLY A 227 2.79 13.91 12.33
CA GLY A 227 3.55 12.74 12.72
C GLY A 227 4.52 12.96 13.88
N GLY A 228 4.45 14.12 14.56
CA GLY A 228 5.31 14.44 15.69
C GLY A 228 6.78 14.56 15.33
N ASP A 229 7.63 14.36 16.33
CA ASP A 229 9.08 14.44 16.17
C ASP A 229 9.62 13.31 15.28
N ALA A 230 9.04 12.11 15.40
CA ALA A 230 9.41 10.96 14.57
C ALA A 230 9.07 11.19 13.09
N GLY A 231 7.89 11.75 12.79
CA GLY A 231 7.48 12.05 11.42
C GLY A 231 8.30 13.16 10.76
N LEU A 232 8.65 14.20 11.51
CA LEU A 232 9.57 15.23 11.01
C LEU A 232 10.97 14.65 10.73
N TYR A 233 11.48 13.81 11.64
CA TYR A 233 12.79 13.20 11.50
C TYR A 233 12.83 12.24 10.30
N ASP A 234 11.85 11.35 10.20
CA ASP A 234 11.76 10.38 9.11
C ASP A 234 11.60 11.06 7.75
N LEU A 235 10.85 12.17 7.69
CA LEU A 235 10.67 12.91 6.44
C LEU A 235 11.91 13.70 6.02
N LEU A 236 12.61 14.38 6.95
CA LEU A 236 13.59 15.42 6.58
C LEU A 236 15.03 15.17 7.04
N LEU A 237 15.25 14.22 7.95
CA LEU A 237 16.57 13.92 8.53
C LEU A 237 17.02 12.48 8.29
N ASN A 238 16.22 11.71 7.55
CA ASN A 238 16.52 10.32 7.23
C ASN A 238 17.85 10.22 6.47
N PRO A 239 18.83 9.45 6.97
CA PRO A 239 20.16 9.37 6.38
C PRO A 239 20.20 8.68 5.01
N ARG A 240 19.10 8.03 4.64
CA ARG A 240 18.96 7.32 3.38
C ARG A 240 17.51 7.36 2.92
N ASP A 241 17.05 8.50 2.46
CA ASP A 241 15.81 8.60 1.68
C ASP A 241 16.14 8.53 0.18
N ARG A 242 15.43 7.67 -0.56
CA ARG A 242 15.38 7.71 -2.02
C ARG A 242 13.93 7.58 -2.46
N ALA A 243 13.57 8.27 -3.53
CA ALA A 243 12.29 8.04 -4.21
C ALA A 243 12.48 7.44 -5.60
N TYR A 244 11.39 6.90 -6.11
CA TYR A 244 11.30 6.28 -7.42
C TYR A 244 10.26 7.02 -8.24
N THR A 245 10.54 7.24 -9.52
CA THR A 245 9.45 7.37 -10.50
C THR A 245 8.78 6.00 -10.65
N ILE A 246 7.56 5.96 -11.16
CA ILE A 246 6.87 4.69 -11.41
C ILE A 246 7.66 3.82 -12.39
N ALA A 247 8.32 4.42 -13.39
CA ALA A 247 9.21 3.69 -14.30
C ALA A 247 10.36 3.01 -13.53
N ALA A 248 11.08 3.76 -12.69
CA ALA A 248 12.20 3.23 -11.91
C ALA A 248 11.74 2.16 -10.91
N PHE A 249 10.56 2.31 -10.32
CA PHE A 249 9.99 1.28 -9.44
C PHE A 249 9.66 0.01 -10.23
N LEU A 250 9.05 0.13 -11.41
CA LEU A 250 8.76 -1.02 -12.27
C LEU A 250 10.03 -1.73 -12.78
N ASP A 251 11.10 -0.98 -13.05
CA ASP A 251 12.40 -1.54 -13.43
C ASP A 251 13.05 -2.31 -12.27
N LEU A 252 12.92 -1.81 -11.03
CA LEU A 252 13.35 -2.50 -9.81
C LEU A 252 12.62 -3.85 -9.66
N LEU A 253 11.30 -3.88 -9.88
CA LEU A 253 10.52 -5.12 -9.86
C LEU A 253 11.01 -6.08 -10.95
N ASP A 254 11.21 -5.59 -12.17
CA ASP A 254 11.67 -6.39 -13.29
C ASP A 254 13.03 -7.04 -13.03
N ALA A 255 13.97 -6.29 -12.45
CA ALA A 255 15.30 -6.75 -12.07
C ALA A 255 15.30 -7.78 -10.92
N ALA A 256 14.25 -7.77 -10.09
CA ALA A 256 14.01 -8.75 -9.03
C ALA A 256 13.24 -9.99 -9.52
N GLY A 257 12.84 -10.05 -10.80
CA GLY A 257 12.07 -11.16 -11.35
C GLY A 257 10.60 -11.14 -10.94
N LEU A 258 10.06 -9.96 -10.63
CA LEU A 258 8.68 -9.75 -10.20
C LEU A 258 7.86 -9.07 -11.30
N GLU A 259 6.56 -9.27 -11.27
CA GLU A 259 5.58 -8.51 -12.05
C GLU A 259 4.46 -7.99 -11.14
N PRO A 260 3.96 -6.76 -11.37
CA PRO A 260 2.83 -6.26 -10.61
C PRO A 260 1.53 -6.96 -11.03
N THR A 261 0.78 -7.44 -10.05
CA THR A 261 -0.61 -7.84 -10.24
C THR A 261 -1.57 -6.66 -10.09
N CYS A 262 -1.17 -5.65 -9.30
CA CYS A 262 -1.90 -4.42 -9.06
C CYS A 262 -0.94 -3.29 -8.68
N LEU A 263 -1.03 -2.14 -9.37
CA LEU A 263 -0.61 -0.87 -8.80
C LEU A 263 -1.81 -0.33 -8.01
N MET A 264 -1.64 -0.10 -6.70
CA MET A 264 -2.76 0.14 -5.80
C MET A 264 -3.61 1.32 -6.25
N GLU A 265 -4.92 1.09 -6.25
CA GLU A 265 -5.93 1.89 -6.95
C GLU A 265 -5.56 2.02 -8.43
N PRO A 266 -5.67 0.95 -9.25
CA PRO A 266 -5.23 0.93 -10.65
C PRO A 266 -5.65 2.15 -11.48
N ALA A 267 -6.86 2.65 -11.22
CA ALA A 267 -7.41 3.87 -11.81
C ALA A 267 -6.48 5.10 -11.67
N ARG A 268 -5.76 5.23 -10.56
CA ARG A 268 -4.79 6.31 -10.31
C ARG A 268 -3.71 6.39 -11.38
N TYR A 269 -3.39 5.27 -12.02
CA TYR A 269 -2.37 5.15 -13.07
C TYR A 269 -2.96 5.18 -14.49
N ASP A 270 -4.25 5.50 -14.65
CA ASP A 270 -4.89 5.72 -15.95
C ASP A 270 -5.12 7.21 -16.22
N PRO A 271 -4.36 7.83 -17.14
CA PRO A 271 -4.52 9.25 -17.44
C PRO A 271 -5.84 9.59 -18.14
N ALA A 272 -6.59 8.61 -18.66
CA ALA A 272 -7.90 8.86 -19.27
C ALA A 272 -8.95 9.41 -18.27
N LEU A 273 -8.74 9.19 -16.96
CA LEU A 273 -9.65 9.63 -15.90
C LEU A 273 -9.62 11.14 -15.67
N PHE A 274 -8.46 11.78 -15.84
CA PHE A 274 -8.30 13.22 -15.64
C PHE A 274 -7.95 13.98 -16.94
N LEU A 275 -7.84 13.29 -18.07
CA LEU A 275 -7.78 13.89 -19.41
C LEU A 275 -9.14 13.71 -20.14
N PRO A 276 -10.07 14.69 -20.05
CA PRO A 276 -11.41 14.53 -20.61
C PRO A 276 -11.46 14.72 -22.15
N ASN A 277 -10.43 15.30 -22.76
CA ASN A 277 -10.42 15.59 -24.19
C ASN A 277 -10.44 14.29 -25.03
N PRO A 278 -11.40 14.10 -25.97
CA PRO A 278 -11.53 12.86 -26.74
C PRO A 278 -10.29 12.49 -27.58
N ARG A 279 -9.57 13.48 -28.13
CA ARG A 279 -8.34 13.23 -28.90
C ARG A 279 -7.21 12.75 -28.01
N LEU A 280 -7.09 13.34 -26.80
CA LEU A 280 -6.12 12.86 -25.81
C LEU A 280 -6.48 11.46 -25.31
N ARG A 281 -7.77 11.16 -25.07
CA ARG A 281 -8.21 9.81 -24.70
C ARG A 281 -7.91 8.77 -25.77
N ALA A 282 -8.14 9.10 -27.05
CA ALA A 282 -7.76 8.24 -28.16
C ALA A 282 -6.24 7.98 -28.17
N ARG A 283 -5.42 9.02 -27.93
CA ARG A 283 -3.96 8.84 -27.83
C ARG A 283 -3.54 7.99 -26.62
N VAL A 284 -4.16 8.19 -25.45
CA VAL A 284 -3.91 7.37 -24.26
C VAL A 284 -4.30 5.91 -24.52
N ALA A 285 -5.37 5.67 -25.29
CA ALA A 285 -5.83 4.31 -25.61
C ALA A 285 -4.78 3.50 -26.39
N GLU A 286 -3.93 4.15 -27.18
CA GLU A 286 -2.84 3.55 -27.95
C GLU A 286 -1.61 3.19 -27.08
N LEU A 287 -1.49 3.77 -25.88
CA LEU A 287 -0.36 3.55 -24.99
C LEU A 287 -0.46 2.19 -24.27
N GLY A 288 0.69 1.54 -24.10
CA GLY A 288 0.82 0.39 -23.21
C GLY A 288 0.60 0.79 -21.74
N TRP A 289 0.23 -0.17 -20.90
CA TRP A 289 -0.11 0.11 -19.49
C TRP A 289 1.03 0.78 -18.70
N ARG A 290 2.29 0.43 -18.99
CA ARG A 290 3.47 1.07 -18.37
C ARG A 290 3.58 2.55 -18.74
N GLU A 291 3.40 2.87 -20.01
CA GLU A 291 3.44 4.26 -20.50
C GLU A 291 2.29 5.07 -19.91
N ARG A 292 1.09 4.49 -19.79
CA ARG A 292 -0.04 5.14 -19.10
C ARG A 292 0.29 5.49 -17.66
N ALA A 293 0.88 4.55 -16.92
CA ALA A 293 1.28 4.78 -15.53
C ALA A 293 2.31 5.93 -15.41
N VAL A 294 3.31 5.96 -16.30
CA VAL A 294 4.31 7.04 -16.36
C VAL A 294 3.68 8.39 -16.66
N VAL A 295 2.82 8.45 -17.69
CA VAL A 295 2.08 9.68 -18.03
C VAL A 295 1.20 10.12 -16.85
N ALA A 296 0.56 9.18 -16.16
CA ALA A 296 -0.31 9.50 -15.05
C ALA A 296 0.45 10.08 -13.86
N GLU A 297 1.57 9.46 -13.46
CA GLU A 297 2.43 10.00 -12.40
C GLU A 297 2.94 11.40 -12.75
N ALA A 298 3.45 11.57 -13.97
CA ALA A 298 4.04 12.83 -14.42
C ALA A 298 3.04 14.00 -14.46
N LEU A 299 1.79 13.73 -14.85
CA LEU A 299 0.76 14.78 -14.98
C LEU A 299 0.05 15.11 -13.67
N THR A 300 -0.05 14.15 -12.75
CA THR A 300 -0.81 14.36 -11.51
C THR A 300 0.05 14.94 -10.40
N GLY A 301 1.32 14.55 -10.31
CA GLY A 301 2.27 15.09 -9.32
C GLY A 301 1.84 14.92 -7.87
N ASN A 302 0.85 14.08 -7.58
CA ASN A 302 0.21 13.97 -6.27
C ASN A 302 0.36 12.59 -5.60
N MET A 303 1.08 11.68 -6.25
CA MET A 303 1.41 10.37 -5.72
C MET A 303 2.64 10.49 -4.82
N ALA A 304 2.45 10.52 -3.50
CA ALA A 304 3.57 10.57 -2.54
C ALA A 304 4.24 9.19 -2.33
N THR A 305 3.53 8.11 -2.67
CA THR A 305 4.01 6.73 -2.61
C THR A 305 3.52 5.93 -3.82
N HIS A 306 4.30 4.93 -4.20
CA HIS A 306 3.85 3.82 -5.04
C HIS A 306 3.62 2.60 -4.15
N VAL A 307 2.41 2.05 -4.21
CA VAL A 307 2.05 0.79 -3.56
C VAL A 307 1.69 -0.22 -4.63
N ALA A 308 2.21 -1.44 -4.54
CA ALA A 308 1.91 -2.49 -5.50
C ALA A 308 1.78 -3.86 -4.83
N TYR A 309 0.87 -4.67 -5.36
CA TYR A 309 0.92 -6.12 -5.18
C TYR A 309 1.68 -6.74 -6.34
N VAL A 310 2.57 -7.67 -6.03
CA VAL A 310 3.51 -8.27 -6.97
C VAL A 310 3.62 -9.77 -6.74
N VAL A 311 3.95 -10.48 -7.81
CA VAL A 311 4.24 -11.93 -7.79
C VAL A 311 5.49 -12.19 -8.63
N ARG A 312 6.04 -13.40 -8.55
CA ARG A 312 7.10 -13.82 -9.49
C ARG A 312 6.58 -13.74 -10.93
N LYS A 313 7.43 -13.33 -11.88
CA LYS A 313 7.08 -13.30 -13.30
C LYS A 313 6.53 -14.65 -13.77
N GLY A 314 5.37 -14.63 -14.42
CA GLY A 314 4.66 -15.81 -14.90
C GLY A 314 3.82 -16.54 -13.84
N ALA A 315 3.80 -16.06 -12.59
CA ALA A 315 3.02 -16.66 -11.49
C ALA A 315 1.67 -15.97 -11.25
N ARG A 316 1.33 -14.92 -12.02
CA ARG A 316 0.06 -14.21 -11.88
C ARG A 316 -1.14 -15.13 -12.06
N VAL A 317 -2.03 -15.11 -11.08
CA VAL A 317 -3.32 -15.79 -11.12
C VAL A 317 -4.42 -14.77 -11.40
N ALA A 318 -5.19 -14.98 -12.46
CA ALA A 318 -6.31 -14.11 -12.80
C ALA A 318 -7.52 -14.39 -11.89
N PRO A 319 -8.24 -13.35 -11.42
CA PRO A 319 -9.49 -13.54 -10.71
C PRO A 319 -10.56 -14.24 -11.56
N PRO A 320 -11.61 -14.81 -10.94
CA PRO A 320 -12.80 -15.26 -11.66
C PRO A 320 -13.41 -14.14 -12.50
N ASP A 321 -14.17 -14.51 -13.52
CA ASP A 321 -14.96 -13.53 -14.28
C ASP A 321 -15.93 -12.84 -13.30
N CYS A 322 -15.92 -11.50 -13.27
CA CYS A 322 -16.80 -10.75 -12.38
C CYS A 322 -18.29 -10.95 -12.68
N GLY A 323 -18.66 -11.40 -13.87
CA GLY A 323 -20.02 -11.79 -14.23
C GLY A 323 -20.30 -13.28 -14.11
N ASP A 324 -19.38 -14.08 -13.57
CA ASP A 324 -19.67 -15.45 -13.12
C ASP A 324 -20.72 -15.36 -12.00
N GLU A 325 -21.81 -16.09 -12.17
CA GLU A 325 -22.97 -16.01 -11.29
C GLU A 325 -22.74 -16.69 -9.93
N ASP A 326 -21.72 -17.54 -9.83
CA ASP A 326 -21.30 -18.17 -8.58
C ASP A 326 -20.25 -17.31 -7.83
N ALA A 327 -19.66 -16.30 -8.50
CA ALA A 327 -18.72 -15.39 -7.84
C ALA A 327 -19.42 -14.57 -6.75
N VAL A 328 -18.72 -14.34 -5.64
CA VAL A 328 -19.24 -13.58 -4.50
C VAL A 328 -18.51 -12.24 -4.42
N PRO A 329 -19.15 -11.11 -4.76
CA PRO A 329 -18.55 -9.80 -4.58
C PRO A 329 -18.44 -9.41 -3.12
N VAL A 330 -17.38 -8.67 -2.81
CA VAL A 330 -17.11 -8.15 -1.47
C VAL A 330 -16.63 -6.71 -1.56
N MET A 331 -17.21 -5.84 -0.72
CA MET A 331 -16.72 -4.48 -0.55
C MET A 331 -15.35 -4.52 0.11
N ARG A 332 -14.40 -3.69 -0.34
CA ARG A 332 -13.05 -3.66 0.27
C ARG A 332 -13.15 -3.23 1.73
N GLU A 333 -13.64 -2.02 1.97
CA GLU A 333 -13.80 -1.42 3.32
C GLU A 333 -15.11 -0.64 3.46
N ILE A 334 -15.34 0.37 2.61
CA ILE A 334 -16.56 1.19 2.66
C ILE A 334 -17.78 0.31 2.33
N PRO A 335 -18.81 0.26 3.20
CA PRO A 335 -20.03 -0.50 2.91
C PRO A 335 -20.69 -0.06 1.61
N GLY A 336 -21.26 -1.00 0.86
CA GLY A 336 -21.85 -0.71 -0.45
C GLY A 336 -22.98 0.32 -0.40
N ALA A 337 -23.77 0.32 0.68
CA ALA A 337 -24.81 1.33 0.92
C ALA A 337 -24.24 2.74 1.16
N GLU A 338 -23.06 2.86 1.76
CA GLU A 338 -22.40 4.14 1.95
C GLU A 338 -21.80 4.65 0.64
N LEU A 339 -21.11 3.79 -0.11
CA LEU A 339 -20.56 4.14 -1.42
C LEU A 339 -21.68 4.55 -2.40
N ALA A 340 -22.81 3.85 -2.39
CA ALA A 340 -23.98 4.19 -3.22
C ALA A 340 -24.52 5.61 -2.98
N ARG A 341 -24.42 6.13 -1.75
CA ARG A 341 -24.84 7.50 -1.42
C ARG A 341 -23.90 8.56 -1.98
N GLN A 342 -22.65 8.21 -2.28
CA GLN A 342 -21.67 9.10 -2.88
C GLN A 342 -21.82 9.20 -4.41
N ILE A 343 -22.55 8.27 -5.04
CA ILE A 343 -22.83 8.28 -6.47
C ILE A 343 -24.04 9.18 -6.73
N SER A 344 -23.86 10.18 -7.59
CA SER A 344 -24.92 11.11 -8.01
C SER A 344 -25.99 10.42 -8.88
N PRO A 345 -27.19 11.01 -9.03
CA PRO A 345 -28.25 10.43 -9.86
C PRO A 345 -27.88 10.19 -11.33
N ASP A 346 -26.97 10.99 -11.87
CA ASP A 346 -26.40 10.88 -13.22
C ASP A 346 -25.25 9.86 -13.32
N GLY A 347 -24.91 9.17 -12.22
CA GLY A 347 -23.91 8.09 -12.23
C GLY A 347 -22.47 8.59 -12.15
N ILE A 348 -22.22 9.70 -11.43
CA ILE A 348 -20.88 10.21 -11.19
C ILE A 348 -20.51 9.96 -9.73
N LEU A 349 -19.35 9.32 -9.52
CA LEU A 349 -18.71 9.18 -8.22
C LEU A 349 -17.52 10.13 -8.15
N PRO A 350 -17.59 11.23 -7.38
CA PRO A 350 -16.41 12.02 -7.06
C PRO A 350 -15.44 11.17 -6.23
N PHE A 351 -14.25 10.91 -6.75
CA PHE A 351 -13.26 10.04 -6.10
C PHE A 351 -11.96 10.77 -5.84
N ALA A 352 -11.49 10.75 -4.59
CA ALA A 352 -10.26 11.39 -4.16
C ALA A 352 -9.08 10.41 -4.20
N PHE A 353 -8.07 10.72 -5.01
CA PHE A 353 -6.73 10.15 -4.96
C PHE A 353 -5.83 11.13 -4.21
N GLY A 354 -5.91 11.14 -2.87
CA GLY A 354 -5.19 12.15 -2.08
C GLY A 354 -5.74 13.56 -2.36
N THR A 355 -4.89 14.46 -2.85
CA THR A 355 -5.23 15.87 -3.15
C THR A 355 -5.94 16.07 -4.48
N LEU A 356 -6.02 15.04 -5.33
CA LEU A 356 -6.71 15.08 -6.62
C LEU A 356 -8.09 14.42 -6.49
N THR A 357 -9.15 15.13 -6.85
CA THR A 357 -10.49 14.54 -6.97
C THR A 357 -10.90 14.49 -8.44
N VAL A 358 -11.29 13.30 -8.91
CA VAL A 358 -11.76 13.09 -10.29
C VAL A 358 -13.22 12.62 -10.31
N PRO A 359 -14.02 13.03 -11.31
CA PRO A 359 -15.36 12.47 -11.50
C PRO A 359 -15.24 11.11 -12.20
N VAL A 360 -15.68 10.04 -11.52
CA VAL A 360 -15.65 8.67 -12.07
C VAL A 360 -17.05 8.27 -12.52
N PRO A 361 -17.27 8.02 -13.83
CA PRO A 361 -18.54 7.48 -14.31
C PRO A 361 -18.75 6.05 -13.82
N VAL A 362 -19.92 5.80 -13.23
CA VAL A 362 -20.39 4.49 -12.77
C VAL A 362 -21.84 4.34 -13.22
N PRO A 363 -22.31 3.17 -13.67
CA PRO A 363 -23.72 3.00 -14.04
C PRO A 363 -24.65 3.45 -12.89
N PRO A 364 -25.65 4.33 -13.14
CA PRO A 364 -26.51 4.87 -12.08
C PRO A 364 -27.22 3.78 -11.26
N GLN A 365 -27.46 2.61 -11.86
CA GLN A 365 -28.04 1.43 -11.23
C GLN A 365 -27.17 0.85 -10.12
N MET A 366 -25.85 1.12 -10.10
CA MET A 366 -24.99 0.69 -9.00
C MET A 366 -25.45 1.27 -7.64
N ARG A 367 -26.17 2.39 -7.64
CA ARG A 367 -26.80 2.95 -6.43
C ARG A 367 -27.79 1.99 -5.77
N THR A 368 -28.45 1.14 -6.54
CA THR A 368 -29.42 0.16 -6.01
C THR A 368 -28.83 -1.24 -5.85
N ILE A 369 -27.75 -1.55 -6.58
CA ILE A 369 -27.04 -2.85 -6.52
C ILE A 369 -26.06 -2.89 -5.34
N LEU A 370 -25.21 -1.87 -5.15
CA LEU A 370 -24.18 -1.87 -4.12
C LEU A 370 -24.69 -2.11 -2.69
N PRO A 371 -25.86 -1.57 -2.26
CA PRO A 371 -26.41 -1.88 -0.94
C PRO A 371 -26.71 -3.37 -0.71
N LEU A 372 -26.77 -4.20 -1.76
CA LEU A 372 -27.04 -5.63 -1.69
C LEU A 372 -25.77 -6.49 -1.53
N VAL A 373 -24.59 -5.89 -1.76
CA VAL A 373 -23.29 -6.57 -1.66
C VAL A 373 -22.91 -6.71 -0.18
N ASP A 374 -23.06 -7.91 0.35
CA ASP A 374 -22.81 -8.25 1.76
C ASP A 374 -21.61 -9.22 1.95
N GLY A 375 -20.93 -9.59 0.87
CA GLY A 375 -19.83 -10.57 0.93
C GLY A 375 -20.28 -12.03 1.05
N ALA A 376 -21.58 -12.31 0.95
CA ALA A 376 -22.16 -13.64 0.99
C ALA A 376 -23.01 -13.96 -0.24
N ARG A 377 -23.77 -13.00 -0.77
CA ARG A 377 -24.57 -13.19 -1.99
C ARG A 377 -23.68 -13.29 -3.22
N SER A 378 -23.93 -14.31 -4.04
CA SER A 378 -23.31 -14.41 -5.36
C SER A 378 -23.88 -13.39 -6.35
N VAL A 379 -23.18 -13.16 -7.45
CA VAL A 379 -23.65 -12.32 -8.56
C VAL A 379 -25.01 -12.81 -9.09
N GLY A 380 -25.23 -14.12 -9.19
CA GLY A 380 -26.52 -14.71 -9.58
C GLY A 380 -27.64 -14.41 -8.59
N ALA A 381 -27.35 -14.42 -7.28
CA ALA A 381 -28.32 -14.04 -6.25
C ALA A 381 -28.67 -12.54 -6.33
N LEU A 382 -27.68 -11.68 -6.59
CA LEU A 382 -27.91 -10.25 -6.83
C LEU A 382 -28.78 -10.03 -8.09
N ALA A 383 -28.52 -10.77 -9.16
CA ALA A 383 -29.32 -10.73 -10.37
C ALA A 383 -30.78 -11.11 -10.10
N GLY A 384 -31.03 -12.15 -9.30
CA GLY A 384 -32.38 -12.56 -8.89
C GLY A 384 -33.12 -11.48 -8.10
N LEU A 385 -32.44 -10.83 -7.14
CA LEU A 385 -33.02 -9.70 -6.38
C LEU A 385 -33.36 -8.50 -7.28
N MET A 386 -32.51 -8.22 -8.27
CA MET A 386 -32.74 -7.13 -9.21
C MET A 386 -33.84 -7.44 -10.23
N ALA A 387 -34.00 -8.72 -10.61
CA ALA A 387 -35.14 -9.16 -11.42
C ALA A 387 -36.47 -8.92 -10.69
N GLY A 388 -36.54 -9.20 -9.38
CA GLY A 388 -37.70 -8.85 -8.55
C GLY A 388 -37.98 -7.34 -8.45
N ARG A 389 -37.02 -6.49 -8.85
CA ARG A 389 -37.14 -5.02 -8.95
C ARG A 389 -37.32 -4.53 -10.40
N GLY A 390 -37.62 -5.43 -11.34
CA GLY A 390 -37.88 -5.10 -12.74
C GLY A 390 -36.64 -4.95 -13.62
N MET A 391 -35.47 -5.44 -13.19
CA MET A 391 -34.25 -5.45 -14.00
C MET A 391 -33.97 -6.86 -14.53
N GLU A 392 -34.20 -7.06 -15.82
CA GLU A 392 -33.88 -8.31 -16.53
C GLU A 392 -32.43 -8.77 -16.28
N ARG A 393 -32.23 -10.08 -16.17
CA ARG A 393 -30.94 -10.70 -15.81
C ARG A 393 -29.80 -10.27 -16.74
N ALA A 394 -30.04 -10.27 -18.05
CA ALA A 394 -29.05 -9.85 -19.05
C ALA A 394 -28.66 -8.37 -18.89
N ARG A 395 -29.64 -7.50 -18.55
CA ARG A 395 -29.40 -6.08 -18.27
C ARG A 395 -28.59 -5.91 -16.98
N PHE A 396 -28.89 -6.68 -15.94
CA PHE A 396 -28.12 -6.69 -14.70
C PHE A 396 -26.66 -7.07 -14.97
N LEU A 397 -26.39 -8.18 -15.65
CA LEU A 397 -25.02 -8.64 -15.90
C LEU A 397 -24.19 -7.62 -16.69
N LYS A 398 -24.80 -6.92 -17.65
CA LYS A 398 -24.14 -5.81 -18.37
C LYS A 398 -23.76 -4.67 -17.43
N VAL A 399 -24.73 -4.16 -16.67
CA VAL A 399 -24.52 -3.07 -15.69
C VAL A 399 -23.49 -3.47 -14.63
N TRP A 400 -23.56 -4.71 -14.17
CA TRP A 400 -22.70 -5.26 -13.14
C TRP A 400 -21.24 -5.33 -13.62
N ARG A 401 -20.98 -5.88 -14.81
CA ARG A 401 -19.61 -5.94 -15.36
C ARG A 401 -18.98 -4.56 -15.52
N GLU A 402 -19.76 -3.60 -16.02
CA GLU A 402 -19.31 -2.21 -16.17
C GLU A 402 -19.01 -1.56 -14.82
N GLY A 403 -19.95 -1.63 -13.87
CA GLY A 403 -19.79 -1.07 -12.53
C GLY A 403 -18.69 -1.76 -11.72
N PHE A 404 -18.57 -3.08 -11.82
CA PHE A 404 -17.53 -3.86 -11.16
C PHE A 404 -16.14 -3.45 -11.64
N THR A 405 -15.92 -3.39 -12.95
CA THR A 405 -14.62 -3.02 -13.54
C THR A 405 -14.16 -1.64 -13.04
N VAL A 406 -15.08 -0.67 -13.00
CA VAL A 406 -14.76 0.67 -12.48
C VAL A 406 -14.43 0.61 -10.99
N LEU A 407 -15.26 -0.02 -10.16
CA LEU A 407 -15.06 -0.03 -8.70
C LEU A 407 -13.89 -0.92 -8.24
N GLU A 408 -13.54 -1.95 -9.01
CA GLU A 408 -12.32 -2.76 -8.83
C GLU A 408 -11.08 -1.92 -9.11
N SER A 409 -11.08 -1.11 -10.18
CA SER A 409 -9.97 -0.18 -10.50
C SER A 409 -9.77 0.91 -9.42
N LEU A 410 -10.80 1.20 -8.63
CA LEU A 410 -10.74 2.08 -7.46
C LEU A 410 -10.43 1.33 -6.15
N ASN A 411 -10.23 0.00 -6.22
CA ASN A 411 -10.05 -0.88 -5.08
C ASN A 411 -11.17 -0.72 -4.03
N ARG A 412 -12.42 -0.71 -4.49
CA ARG A 412 -13.63 -0.58 -3.65
C ARG A 412 -14.51 -1.83 -3.68
N LEU A 413 -14.51 -2.56 -4.78
CA LEU A 413 -15.27 -3.80 -4.97
C LEU A 413 -14.34 -4.88 -5.52
N LEU A 414 -14.29 -6.03 -4.84
CA LEU A 414 -13.44 -7.16 -5.18
C LEU A 414 -14.30 -8.43 -5.25
N LEU A 415 -13.72 -9.56 -5.65
CA LEU A 415 -14.33 -10.87 -5.47
C LEU A 415 -13.71 -11.57 -4.27
N ARG A 416 -14.57 -12.26 -3.52
CA ARG A 416 -14.19 -13.20 -2.48
C ARG A 416 -13.68 -14.49 -3.12
N ALA A 417 -12.75 -15.16 -2.47
CA ALA A 417 -12.35 -16.48 -2.92
C ALA A 417 -13.49 -17.50 -2.76
N ALA A 418 -13.52 -18.51 -3.63
CA ALA A 418 -14.43 -19.63 -3.46
C ALA A 418 -14.22 -20.28 -2.08
N ALA A 419 -15.33 -20.60 -1.41
CA ALA A 419 -15.35 -21.17 -0.07
C ALA A 419 -14.67 -22.53 0.01
#